data_AF-A0A959I9J7-F1
#
_entry.id   AF-A0A959I9J7-F1
#
_cell.length_a   1.000
_cell.length_b   1.000
_cell.length_c   1.000
_cell.angle_alpha   90.00
_cell.angle_beta   90.00
_cell.angle_gamma   90.00
#
_symmetry.space_group_name_H-M   'P 1'
#
loop_
_entity.id
_entity.type
_entity.pdbx_description
1 polymer ?
#
loop_
_entity_poly.entity_id
_entity_poly.type
_entity_poly.pdbx_seq_one_letter_code
_entity_poly.pdbx_strand_id
1 'polypeptide(L)'
;VLDKALLRPGRFDRHINLELPNVEERRAIFRVHIRSLVLAGDIDLESLSAQTPGFSGADIANICNEAALIAARRRKEKIDMRDFMDAVDRIIAGMEKKSKIISDDEKRIVAYHEAGHATASWHLPHADTLLKVSIVPRGKSLGAAWYLPQEHQIYTEDQFLDRLCAALGGRAAEEVVFGKISSGA
;
A
#
# COMPACT_ATOMS: atom_id res chain seq x y z
N VAL A 1 -10.55 20.81 -17.50
CA VAL A 1 -9.57 21.63 -18.26
C VAL A 1 -10.01 23.09 -18.14
N LEU A 2 -9.13 23.99 -17.69
CA LEU A 2 -9.41 25.43 -17.57
C LEU A 2 -9.01 26.17 -18.85
N ASP A 3 -9.74 27.22 -19.20
CA ASP A 3 -9.44 28.07 -20.35
C ASP A 3 -8.15 28.88 -20.10
N LYS A 4 -7.24 28.88 -21.09
CA LYS A 4 -6.00 29.67 -21.06
C LYS A 4 -6.26 31.17 -20.92
N ALA A 5 -7.43 31.67 -21.33
CA ALA A 5 -7.79 33.07 -21.15
C ALA A 5 -7.90 33.47 -19.67
N LEU A 6 -8.31 32.55 -18.79
CA LEU A 6 -8.44 32.78 -17.34
C LEU A 6 -7.08 32.81 -16.63
N LEU A 7 -6.07 32.15 -17.19
CA LEU A 7 -4.71 32.07 -16.63
C LEU A 7 -3.80 33.24 -17.04
N ARG A 8 -4.32 34.21 -17.82
CA ARG A 8 -3.55 35.39 -18.22
C ARG A 8 -3.39 36.37 -17.06
N PRO A 9 -2.28 37.12 -16.99
CA PRO A 9 -2.09 38.17 -15.97
C PRO A 9 -3.27 39.15 -15.91
N GLY A 10 -3.74 39.52 -14.72
CA GLY A 10 -4.91 40.37 -14.46
C GLY A 10 -6.24 39.61 -14.31
N ARG A 11 -6.20 38.29 -14.09
CA ARG A 11 -7.38 37.42 -13.91
C ARG A 11 -7.15 36.50 -12.72
N PHE A 12 -6.73 35.26 -12.93
CA PHE A 12 -6.18 34.44 -11.86
C PHE A 12 -4.71 34.79 -11.63
N ASP A 13 -4.50 35.82 -10.82
CA ASP A 13 -3.16 36.36 -10.56
C ASP A 13 -2.32 35.49 -9.61
N ARG A 14 -2.98 34.63 -8.82
CA ARG A 14 -2.32 33.71 -7.91
C ARG A 14 -2.79 32.29 -8.17
N HIS A 15 -1.82 31.42 -8.46
CA HIS A 15 -2.03 29.99 -8.49
C HIS A 15 -1.34 29.39 -7.27
N ILE A 16 -2.13 28.79 -6.39
CA ILE A 16 -1.62 28.03 -5.25
C ILE A 16 -1.82 26.57 -5.61
N ASN A 17 -0.72 25.87 -5.89
CA ASN A 17 -0.77 24.44 -6.09
C ASN A 17 -0.69 23.75 -4.73
N LEU A 18 -1.61 22.83 -4.46
CA LEU A 18 -1.58 21.97 -3.29
C LEU A 18 -1.19 20.58 -3.76
N GLU A 19 0.04 20.19 -3.43
CA GLU A 19 0.58 18.89 -3.76
C GLU A 19 0.15 17.84 -2.73
N LEU A 20 0.40 16.57 -3.05
CA LEU A 20 0.20 15.49 -2.09
C LEU A 20 1.17 15.67 -0.91
N PRO A 21 0.73 15.38 0.32
CA PRO A 21 1.55 15.60 1.50
C PRO A 21 2.77 14.66 1.53
N ASN A 22 3.91 15.21 1.95
CA ASN A 22 5.11 14.44 2.28
C ASN A 22 4.92 13.65 3.61
N VAL A 23 5.88 12.81 3.98
CA VAL A 23 5.79 11.96 5.18
C VAL A 23 5.50 12.75 6.48
N GLU A 24 6.14 13.91 6.68
CA GLU A 24 5.96 14.76 7.86
C GLU A 24 4.58 15.40 7.89
N GLU A 25 4.10 15.85 6.73
CA GLU A 25 2.76 16.41 6.55
C GLU A 25 1.69 15.33 6.77
N ARG A 26 1.89 14.11 6.25
CA ARG A 26 1.01 12.97 6.52
C ARG A 26 0.94 12.67 8.01
N ARG A 27 2.08 12.67 8.72
CA ARG A 27 2.13 12.50 10.18
C ARG A 27 1.34 13.58 10.92
N ALA A 28 1.43 14.84 10.47
CA ALA A 28 0.65 15.94 11.03
C ALA A 28 -0.87 15.76 10.76
N ILE A 29 -1.24 15.33 9.56
CA ILE A 29 -2.64 15.04 9.19
C ILE A 29 -3.20 13.90 10.04
N PHE A 30 -2.46 12.80 10.21
CA PHE A 30 -2.83 11.73 11.14
C PHE A 30 -3.06 12.28 12.55
N ARG A 31 -2.13 13.11 13.06
CA ARG A 31 -2.25 13.73 14.38
C ARG A 31 -3.52 14.57 14.54
N VAL A 32 -4.04 15.18 13.47
CA VAL A 32 -5.33 15.89 13.51
C VAL A 32 -6.48 14.90 13.61
N HIS A 33 -6.52 13.88 12.75
CA HIS A 33 -7.65 12.94 12.66
C HIS A 33 -7.75 11.95 13.83
N ILE A 34 -6.64 11.63 14.50
CA ILE A 34 -6.69 10.75 15.68
C ILE A 34 -7.26 11.44 16.93
N ARG A 35 -7.29 12.78 16.99
CA ARG A 35 -7.75 13.52 18.19
C ARG A 35 -9.20 13.24 18.56
N SER A 36 -10.03 12.90 17.57
CA SER A 36 -11.44 12.56 17.78
C SER A 36 -11.66 11.09 18.12
N LEU A 37 -10.60 10.26 18.18
CA LEU A 37 -10.69 8.82 18.37
C LEU A 37 -10.35 8.41 19.81
N VAL A 38 -11.00 7.36 20.29
CA VAL A 38 -10.69 6.74 21.58
C VAL A 38 -9.63 5.67 21.38
N LEU A 39 -8.39 5.97 21.73
CA LEU A 39 -7.22 5.12 21.48
C LEU A 39 -6.87 4.27 22.71
N ALA A 40 -6.39 3.04 22.46
CA ALA A 40 -5.97 2.11 23.51
C ALA A 40 -4.63 2.52 24.17
N GLY A 41 -3.81 3.29 23.45
CA GLY A 41 -2.51 3.81 23.86
C GLY A 41 -1.92 4.69 22.77
N ASP A 42 -0.61 4.93 22.84
CA ASP A 42 0.09 5.71 21.82
C ASP A 42 0.14 4.95 20.49
N ILE A 43 -0.32 5.61 19.43
CA ILE A 43 -0.25 5.10 18.07
C ILE A 43 1.05 5.58 17.43
N ASP A 44 1.81 4.65 16.86
CA ASP A 44 3.03 4.96 16.12
C ASP A 44 2.68 5.62 14.78
N LEU A 45 2.54 6.95 14.82
CA LEU A 45 2.21 7.74 13.63
C LEU A 45 3.36 7.80 12.62
N GLU A 46 4.60 7.61 13.07
CA GLU A 46 5.78 7.61 12.20
C GLU A 46 5.66 6.45 11.21
N SER A 47 5.38 5.26 11.75
CA SER A 47 5.16 4.05 10.97
C SER A 47 3.95 4.17 10.03
N LEU A 48 2.84 4.77 10.47
CA LEU A 48 1.66 4.99 9.62
C LEU A 48 1.92 5.97 8.46
N SER A 49 2.60 7.08 8.72
CA SER A 49 2.94 8.05 7.67
C SER A 49 3.93 7.49 6.65
N ALA A 50 4.87 6.65 7.10
CA ALA A 50 5.81 5.97 6.21
C ALA A 50 5.08 4.97 5.30
N GLN A 51 4.15 4.19 5.84
CA GLN A 51 3.41 3.15 5.10
C GLN A 51 2.30 3.70 4.18
N THR A 52 2.11 5.02 4.09
CA THR A 52 1.05 5.65 3.29
C THR A 52 1.59 6.62 2.23
N PRO A 53 2.61 6.24 1.42
CA PRO A 53 3.17 7.10 0.40
C PRO A 53 2.13 7.44 -0.67
N GLY A 54 2.09 8.72 -1.08
CA GLY A 54 1.15 9.22 -2.09
C GLY A 54 -0.29 9.38 -1.60
N PHE A 55 -0.57 9.18 -0.31
CA PHE A 55 -1.92 9.35 0.22
C PHE A 55 -2.25 10.85 0.39
N SER A 56 -3.46 11.23 0.00
CA SER A 56 -3.99 12.56 0.26
C SER A 56 -4.47 12.71 1.72
N GLY A 57 -4.74 13.94 2.14
CA GLY A 57 -5.34 14.17 3.47
C GLY A 57 -6.71 13.48 3.63
N ALA A 58 -7.48 13.35 2.55
CA ALA A 58 -8.75 12.65 2.57
C ALA A 58 -8.57 11.12 2.74
N ASP A 59 -7.53 10.54 2.13
CA ASP A 59 -7.22 9.12 2.29
C ASP A 59 -6.82 8.80 3.73
N ILE A 60 -6.03 9.67 4.36
CA ILE A 60 -5.63 9.56 5.77
C ILE A 60 -6.85 9.68 6.70
N ALA A 61 -7.74 10.64 6.44
CA ALA A 61 -9.00 10.77 7.17
C ALA A 61 -9.83 9.48 7.07
N ASN A 62 -9.87 8.88 5.87
CA ASN A 62 -10.57 7.62 5.64
C ASN A 62 -9.94 6.44 6.38
N ILE A 63 -8.59 6.35 6.45
CA ILE A 63 -7.89 5.35 7.28
C ILE A 63 -8.36 5.44 8.73
N CYS A 64 -8.37 6.64 9.30
CA CYS A 64 -8.76 6.85 10.70
C CYS A 64 -10.21 6.42 10.96
N ASN A 65 -11.12 6.72 10.03
CA ASN A 65 -12.52 6.29 10.12
C ASN A 65 -12.67 4.76 9.99
N GLU A 66 -11.98 4.15 9.03
CA GLU A 66 -12.03 2.68 8.85
C GLU A 66 -11.41 1.93 10.03
N ALA A 67 -10.35 2.46 10.66
CA ALA A 67 -9.80 1.89 11.88
C ALA A 67 -10.84 1.86 13.02
N ALA A 68 -11.60 2.95 13.19
CA ALA A 68 -12.69 3.02 14.14
C ALA A 68 -13.82 2.01 13.83
N LEU A 69 -14.20 1.87 12.56
CA LEU A 69 -15.21 0.89 12.13
C LEU A 69 -14.75 -0.55 12.34
N ILE A 70 -13.48 -0.85 12.11
CA ILE A 70 -12.90 -2.18 12.34
C ILE A 70 -12.91 -2.51 13.84
N ALA A 71 -12.48 -1.57 14.69
CA ALA A 71 -12.53 -1.72 16.14
C ALA A 71 -13.97 -1.95 16.63
N ALA A 72 -14.93 -1.17 16.13
CA ALA A 72 -16.35 -1.31 16.47
C ALA A 72 -16.93 -2.67 16.04
N ARG A 73 -16.60 -3.17 14.84
CA ARG A 73 -17.01 -4.51 14.37
C ARG A 73 -16.46 -5.63 15.25
N ARG A 74 -15.27 -5.44 15.81
CA ARG A 74 -14.64 -6.35 16.77
C ARG A 74 -15.14 -6.17 18.20
N ARG A 75 -16.10 -5.26 18.42
CA ARG A 75 -16.64 -4.89 19.75
C ARG A 75 -15.55 -4.44 20.72
N LYS A 76 -14.50 -3.79 20.21
CA LYS A 76 -13.47 -3.15 21.05
C LYS A 76 -13.98 -1.81 21.55
N GLU A 77 -13.62 -1.45 22.77
CA GLU A 77 -13.92 -0.12 23.35
C GLU A 77 -12.92 0.95 22.90
N LYS A 78 -11.70 0.54 22.53
CA LYS A 78 -10.62 1.43 22.14
C LYS A 78 -9.93 0.92 20.87
N ILE A 79 -9.47 1.85 20.04
CA ILE A 79 -8.78 1.58 18.78
C ILE A 79 -7.28 1.40 19.05
N ASP A 80 -6.67 0.34 18.51
CA ASP A 80 -5.24 0.07 18.63
C ASP A 80 -4.53 0.14 17.27
N MET A 81 -3.19 0.01 17.30
CA MET A 81 -2.37 0.06 16.09
C MET A 81 -2.76 -1.00 15.05
N ARG A 82 -3.25 -2.16 15.48
CA ARG A 82 -3.66 -3.24 14.58
C ARG A 82 -4.89 -2.85 13.76
N ASP A 83 -5.83 -2.13 14.35
CA ASP A 83 -7.01 -1.65 13.62
C ASP A 83 -6.63 -0.61 12.56
N PHE A 84 -5.62 0.24 12.81
CA PHE A 84 -5.06 1.14 11.78
C PHE A 84 -4.35 0.36 10.66
N MET A 85 -3.52 -0.62 10.99
CA MET A 85 -2.86 -1.47 9.99
C MET A 85 -3.88 -2.21 9.12
N ASP A 86 -4.96 -2.73 9.72
CA ASP A 86 -6.04 -3.41 8.99
C ASP A 86 -6.83 -2.44 8.10
N ALA A 87 -6.96 -1.16 8.50
CA ALA A 87 -7.58 -0.11 7.70
C ALA A 87 -6.71 0.27 6.48
N VAL A 88 -5.40 0.43 6.69
CA VAL A 88 -4.42 0.65 5.60
C VAL A 88 -4.47 -0.51 4.61
N ASP A 89 -4.36 -1.75 5.08
CA ASP A 89 -4.50 -2.97 4.26
C ASP A 89 -5.78 -2.93 3.43
N ARG A 90 -6.92 -2.56 4.04
CA ARG A 90 -8.22 -2.55 3.36
C ARG A 90 -8.29 -1.46 2.29
N ILE A 91 -7.70 -0.29 2.52
CA ILE A 91 -7.73 0.81 1.56
C ILE A 91 -6.83 0.51 0.36
N ILE A 92 -5.63 -0.03 0.59
CA ILE A 92 -4.71 -0.32 -0.52
C ILE A 92 -5.10 -1.61 -1.27
N ALA A 93 -5.43 -2.69 -0.54
CA ALA A 93 -5.69 -4.00 -1.13
C ALA A 93 -7.16 -4.29 -1.45
N GLY A 94 -8.07 -3.50 -0.89
CA GLY A 94 -9.49 -3.81 -0.86
C GLY A 94 -9.87 -4.83 0.22
N MET A 95 -11.16 -5.19 0.23
CA MET A 95 -11.72 -6.10 1.23
C MET A 95 -11.18 -7.53 1.10
N GLU A 96 -10.87 -8.14 2.24
CA GLU A 96 -10.53 -9.56 2.36
C GLU A 96 -11.73 -10.43 1.95
N LYS A 97 -11.51 -11.37 1.03
CA LYS A 97 -12.55 -12.28 0.56
C LYS A 97 -12.50 -13.62 1.28
N LYS A 98 -13.00 -13.65 2.52
CA LYS A 98 -13.06 -14.88 3.34
C LYS A 98 -13.89 -16.01 2.72
N SER A 99 -14.84 -15.69 1.84
CA SER A 99 -15.70 -16.66 1.16
C SER A 99 -15.10 -17.24 -0.14
N LYS A 100 -13.96 -16.72 -0.61
CA LYS A 100 -13.33 -17.24 -1.83
C LYS A 100 -12.64 -18.56 -1.48
N ILE A 101 -13.28 -19.66 -1.82
CA ILE A 101 -12.71 -20.99 -1.71
C ILE A 101 -11.60 -21.09 -2.77
N ILE A 102 -10.36 -21.13 -2.33
CA ILE A 102 -9.18 -21.38 -3.16
C ILE A 102 -8.75 -22.81 -2.87
N SER A 103 -8.54 -23.60 -3.92
CA SER A 103 -8.04 -24.98 -3.77
C SER A 103 -6.63 -24.99 -3.18
N ASP A 104 -6.23 -26.09 -2.56
CA ASP A 104 -4.90 -26.16 -1.95
C ASP A 104 -3.77 -26.10 -2.99
N ASP A 105 -4.03 -26.59 -4.21
CA ASP A 105 -3.10 -26.46 -5.34
C ASP A 105 -2.96 -25.01 -5.79
N GLU A 106 -4.07 -24.27 -5.92
CA GLU A 106 -4.02 -22.83 -6.26
C GLU A 106 -3.33 -22.02 -5.15
N LYS A 107 -3.61 -22.30 -3.87
CA LYS A 107 -2.90 -21.66 -2.74
C LYS A 107 -1.41 -21.92 -2.79
N ARG A 108 -1.01 -23.15 -3.14
CA ARG A 108 0.40 -23.52 -3.29
C ARG A 108 1.06 -22.72 -4.41
N ILE A 109 0.42 -22.59 -5.56
CA ILE A 109 0.94 -21.79 -6.68
C ILE A 109 1.12 -20.33 -6.24
N VAL A 110 0.09 -19.72 -5.65
CA VAL A 110 0.15 -18.33 -5.15
C VAL A 110 1.25 -18.17 -4.08
N ALA A 111 1.43 -19.14 -3.19
CA ALA A 111 2.48 -19.05 -2.18
C ALA A 111 3.89 -19.02 -2.77
N TYR A 112 4.17 -19.86 -3.76
CA TYR A 112 5.46 -19.83 -4.45
C TYR A 112 5.64 -18.59 -5.33
N HIS A 113 4.56 -18.11 -5.94
CA HIS A 113 4.55 -16.86 -6.70
C HIS A 113 4.94 -15.67 -5.82
N GLU A 114 4.23 -15.47 -4.71
CA GLU A 114 4.52 -14.37 -3.78
C GLU A 114 5.89 -14.54 -3.10
N ALA A 115 6.32 -15.79 -2.84
CA ALA A 115 7.67 -16.06 -2.36
C ALA A 115 8.75 -15.68 -3.39
N GLY A 116 8.46 -15.81 -4.69
CA GLY A 116 9.34 -15.37 -5.78
C GLY A 116 9.57 -13.86 -5.76
N HIS A 117 8.49 -13.09 -5.66
CA HIS A 117 8.58 -11.64 -5.46
C HIS A 117 9.37 -11.27 -4.21
N ALA A 118 9.05 -11.89 -3.07
CA ALA A 118 9.71 -11.60 -1.80
C ALA A 118 11.22 -11.95 -1.84
N THR A 119 11.58 -13.09 -2.41
CA THR A 119 12.98 -13.54 -2.47
C THR A 119 13.79 -12.67 -3.42
N ALA A 120 13.25 -12.37 -4.62
CA ALA A 120 13.93 -11.51 -5.59
C ALA A 120 14.15 -10.11 -5.01
N SER A 121 13.10 -9.47 -4.51
CA SER A 121 13.20 -8.12 -3.93
C SER A 121 14.11 -8.04 -2.70
N TRP A 122 14.21 -9.11 -1.90
CA TRP A 122 15.12 -9.15 -0.75
C TRP A 122 16.60 -9.15 -1.15
N HIS A 123 16.94 -9.74 -2.30
CA HIS A 123 18.32 -9.88 -2.75
C HIS A 123 18.79 -8.79 -3.71
N LEU A 124 17.86 -8.05 -4.33
CA LEU A 124 18.18 -7.00 -5.28
C LEU A 124 18.51 -5.69 -4.55
N PRO A 125 19.68 -5.08 -4.80
CA PRO A 125 20.15 -3.92 -4.04
C PRO A 125 19.30 -2.66 -4.23
N HIS A 126 18.58 -2.56 -5.36
CA HIS A 126 17.79 -1.39 -5.71
C HIS A 126 16.28 -1.63 -5.72
N ALA A 127 15.82 -2.81 -5.30
CA ALA A 127 14.39 -3.07 -5.18
C ALA A 127 13.75 -2.24 -4.06
N ASP A 128 12.47 -1.90 -4.24
CA ASP A 128 11.68 -1.26 -3.18
C ASP A 128 11.63 -2.20 -1.95
N THR A 129 11.63 -1.62 -0.75
CA THR A 129 11.68 -2.42 0.49
C THR A 129 10.39 -3.21 0.68
N LEU A 130 10.49 -4.53 0.77
CA LEU A 130 9.35 -5.39 1.06
C LEU A 130 8.84 -5.16 2.49
N LEU A 131 7.60 -4.70 2.62
CA LEU A 131 6.93 -4.49 3.92
C LEU A 131 6.19 -5.73 4.39
N LYS A 132 5.46 -6.38 3.48
CA LYS A 132 4.56 -7.48 3.82
C LYS A 132 4.29 -8.33 2.59
N VAL A 133 4.17 -9.63 2.80
CA VAL A 133 3.73 -10.58 1.78
C VAL A 133 2.55 -11.37 2.31
N SER A 134 1.54 -11.61 1.47
CA SER A 134 0.32 -12.30 1.86
C SER A 134 -0.24 -13.13 0.71
N ILE A 135 -0.66 -14.35 1.02
CA ILE A 135 -1.39 -15.25 0.10
C ILE A 135 -2.91 -15.18 0.31
N VAL A 136 -3.38 -14.25 1.16
CA VAL A 136 -4.79 -14.05 1.43
C VAL A 136 -5.41 -13.22 0.31
N PRO A 137 -6.48 -13.69 -0.35
CA PRO A 137 -7.10 -12.99 -1.46
C PRO A 137 -7.78 -11.70 -1.02
N ARG A 138 -7.42 -10.59 -1.68
CA ARG A 138 -8.00 -9.26 -1.45
C ARG A 138 -8.40 -8.62 -2.77
N GLY A 139 -9.61 -8.06 -2.82
CA GLY A 139 -10.12 -7.42 -4.05
C GLY A 139 -10.13 -8.38 -5.25
N LYS A 140 -9.36 -8.05 -6.30
CA LYS A 140 -9.17 -8.89 -7.48
C LYS A 140 -7.94 -9.81 -7.40
N SER A 141 -7.04 -9.56 -6.45
CA SER A 141 -5.79 -10.33 -6.32
C SER A 141 -5.96 -11.61 -5.49
N LEU A 142 -5.13 -12.61 -5.80
CA LEU A 142 -5.05 -13.88 -5.06
C LEU A 142 -3.96 -13.89 -3.98
N GLY A 143 -2.93 -13.06 -4.15
CA GLY A 143 -1.87 -12.74 -3.19
C GLY A 143 -1.40 -11.31 -3.39
N ALA A 144 -0.50 -10.82 -2.54
CA ALA A 144 0.17 -9.54 -2.76
C ALA A 144 1.47 -9.44 -1.96
N ALA A 145 2.49 -8.91 -2.63
CA ALA A 145 3.69 -8.33 -2.03
C ALA A 145 3.54 -6.81 -1.95
N TRP A 146 3.67 -6.27 -0.74
CA TRP A 146 3.59 -4.85 -0.43
C TRP A 146 4.98 -4.29 -0.30
N TYR A 147 5.26 -3.28 -1.10
CA TYR A 147 6.53 -2.58 -1.10
C TYR A 147 6.35 -1.19 -0.51
N LEU A 148 7.37 -0.71 0.21
CA LEU A 148 7.52 0.69 0.54
C LEU A 148 8.21 1.38 -0.64
N PRO A 149 7.49 2.10 -1.52
CA PRO A 149 8.12 2.81 -2.60
C PRO A 149 9.06 3.87 -2.02
N GLN A 150 10.29 3.92 -2.54
CA GLN A 150 11.19 5.03 -2.28
C GLN A 150 10.70 6.26 -3.06
N GLU A 151 10.59 7.41 -2.41
CA GLU A 151 10.14 8.68 -3.03
C GLU A 151 11.25 9.28 -3.92
N HIS A 152 11.73 8.53 -4.91
CA HIS A 152 12.72 8.98 -5.90
C HIS A 152 12.03 9.68 -7.07
N GLN A 153 12.55 10.85 -7.46
CA GLN A 153 12.09 11.57 -8.66
C GLN A 153 12.78 11.08 -9.95
N ILE A 154 13.96 10.48 -9.83
CA ILE A 154 14.78 10.03 -10.95
C ILE A 154 15.29 8.62 -10.62
N TYR A 155 15.22 7.73 -11.60
CA TYR A 155 15.71 6.36 -11.51
C TYR A 155 16.85 6.15 -12.51
N THR A 156 17.87 5.41 -12.08
CA THR A 156 18.95 4.91 -12.93
C THR A 156 18.54 3.62 -13.65
N GLU A 157 19.32 3.23 -14.66
CA GLU A 157 19.08 1.98 -15.40
C GLU A 157 19.11 0.75 -14.48
N ASP A 158 20.12 0.66 -13.60
CA ASP A 158 20.25 -0.45 -12.64
C ASP A 158 19.05 -0.55 -11.70
N GLN A 159 18.55 0.59 -11.20
CA GLN A 159 17.34 0.62 -10.38
C GLN A 159 16.11 0.15 -11.15
N PHE A 160 15.98 0.50 -12.43
CA PHE A 160 14.87 0.02 -13.26
C PHE A 160 14.97 -1.48 -13.53
N LEU A 161 16.17 -2.00 -13.80
CA LEU A 161 16.40 -3.42 -14.02
C LEU A 161 16.03 -4.24 -12.78
N ASP A 162 16.46 -3.81 -11.59
CA ASP A 162 16.09 -4.49 -10.35
C ASP A 162 14.57 -4.47 -10.11
N ARG A 163 13.88 -3.36 -10.42
CA ARG A 163 12.41 -3.30 -10.33
C ARG A 163 11.75 -4.28 -11.30
N LEU A 164 12.28 -4.41 -12.52
CA LEU A 164 11.79 -5.40 -13.50
C LEU A 164 12.03 -6.84 -13.02
N CYS A 165 13.22 -7.13 -12.48
CA CYS A 165 13.55 -8.44 -11.91
C CYS A 165 12.64 -8.80 -10.73
N ALA A 166 12.39 -7.86 -9.81
CA ALA A 166 11.47 -8.06 -8.69
C ALA A 166 10.02 -8.32 -9.17
N ALA A 167 9.58 -7.59 -10.19
CA ALA A 167 8.25 -7.77 -10.79
C ALA A 167 8.11 -9.11 -11.53
N LEU A 168 9.18 -9.65 -12.11
CA LEU A 168 9.15 -10.95 -12.79
C LEU A 168 9.46 -12.14 -11.85
N GLY A 169 9.82 -11.87 -10.59
CA GLY A 169 10.21 -12.87 -9.61
C GLY A 169 9.14 -13.93 -9.34
N GLY A 170 7.86 -13.55 -9.30
CA GLY A 170 6.75 -14.49 -9.11
C GLY A 170 6.61 -15.49 -10.26
N ARG A 171 6.64 -15.00 -11.50
CA ARG A 171 6.64 -15.84 -12.71
C ARG A 171 7.83 -16.80 -12.74
N ALA A 172 9.03 -16.29 -12.42
CA ALA A 172 10.25 -17.10 -12.40
C ALA A 172 10.19 -18.21 -11.33
N ALA A 173 9.64 -17.91 -10.15
CA ALA A 173 9.47 -18.91 -9.11
C ALA A 173 8.51 -20.03 -9.51
N GLU A 174 7.41 -19.71 -10.20
CA GLU A 174 6.50 -20.73 -10.73
C GLU A 174 7.20 -21.63 -11.75
N GLU A 175 7.97 -21.05 -12.66
CA GLU A 175 8.72 -21.77 -13.68
C GLU A 175 9.75 -22.73 -13.06
N VAL A 176 10.49 -22.28 -12.04
CA VAL A 176 11.50 -23.12 -11.35
C VAL A 176 10.86 -24.26 -10.55
N VAL A 177 9.77 -23.99 -9.84
CA VAL A 177 9.19 -24.96 -8.89
C VAL A 177 8.22 -25.93 -9.57
N PHE A 178 7.45 -25.46 -10.55
CA PHE A 178 6.38 -26.25 -11.20
C PHE A 178 6.67 -26.60 -12.65
N GLY A 179 7.67 -25.97 -13.29
CA GLY A 179 7.94 -26.14 -14.72
C GLY A 179 6.81 -25.64 -15.62
N LYS A 180 5.88 -24.85 -15.06
CA LYS A 180 4.68 -24.33 -15.72
C LYS A 180 4.37 -22.96 -15.15
N ILE A 181 3.74 -22.14 -15.98
CA ILE A 181 3.46 -20.74 -15.68
C ILE A 181 1.96 -20.55 -15.68
N SER A 182 1.43 -19.94 -14.63
CA SER A 182 0.02 -19.64 -14.49
C SER A 182 -0.36 -18.38 -15.28
N SER A 183 -1.66 -18.19 -15.52
CA SER A 183 -2.18 -16.93 -16.07
C SER A 183 -2.30 -15.82 -15.02
N GLY A 184 -1.88 -16.08 -13.78
CA GLY A 184 -1.87 -15.10 -12.69
C GLY A 184 -0.60 -14.26 -12.64
N ALA A 185 0.42 -14.64 -13.43
CA ALA A 185 1.73 -14.01 -13.52
C ALA A 185 1.86 -13.03 -14.69
#